data_AF-A0A8J5J5N6-F1
#
_entry.id   AF-A0A8J5J5N6-F1
#
_cell.length_a   1.000
_cell.length_b   1.000
_cell.length_c   1.000
_cell.angle_alpha   90.00
_cell.angle_beta   90.00
_cell.angle_gamma   90.00
#
_symmetry.space_group_name_H-M   'P 1'
#
loop_
_entity.id
_entity.type
_entity.pdbx_description
1 polymer ?
#
loop_
_entity_poly.entity_id
_entity_poly.type
_entity_poly.pdbx_seq_one_letter_code
_entity_poly.pdbx_strand_id
1 'polypeptide(L)'
;MIGTMLYIEYSQLTSVPVTITNLDPYYLALTGNPITELPPEIFEVPDMLYLGIGSTLINELPRNVTNLLPMLSFIYITDTNVERKLDMPRPLLMGGSTYCVELENLTSGEATSFSVLPSPEYSTMLMDPSEENRQVILHTVNCELEYAATFYPIALEDANSAVV
;
A
#
# COMPACT_ATOMS: atom_id res chain seq x y z
N MET A 1 15.16 9.59 -17.91
CA MET A 1 16.11 9.61 -16.79
C MET A 1 15.71 8.44 -15.89
N ILE A 2 16.64 7.61 -15.43
CA ILE A 2 16.31 6.52 -14.51
C ILE A 2 16.06 7.21 -13.17
N GLY A 3 14.82 7.28 -12.70
CA GLY A 3 14.49 8.02 -11.48
C GLY A 3 15.11 7.40 -10.23
N THR A 4 15.14 8.15 -9.13
CA THR A 4 15.84 7.74 -7.91
C THR A 4 15.12 6.56 -7.24
N MET A 5 15.86 5.53 -6.82
CA MET A 5 15.33 4.42 -6.03
C MET A 5 15.77 4.58 -4.58
N LEU A 6 14.82 4.64 -3.66
CA LEU A 6 15.06 4.77 -2.23
C LEU A 6 14.50 3.54 -1.50
N TYR A 7 15.39 2.82 -0.84
CA TYR A 7 15.05 1.68 0.02
C TYR A 7 15.42 2.04 1.45
N ILE A 8 14.41 2.23 2.29
CA ILE A 8 14.55 2.45 3.72
C ILE A 8 13.64 1.43 4.39
N GLU A 9 14.01 0.14 4.30
CA GLU A 9 13.21 -0.97 4.83
C GLU A 9 13.79 -1.44 6.17
N TYR A 10 12.93 -1.89 7.09
CA TYR A 10 13.33 -2.46 8.40
C TYR A 10 14.33 -1.61 9.21
N SER A 11 14.21 -0.29 9.12
CA SER A 11 15.21 0.67 9.61
C SER A 11 14.76 1.46 10.84
N GLN A 12 13.69 1.02 11.52
CA GLN A 12 13.09 1.71 12.68
C GLN A 12 12.68 3.16 12.41
N LEU A 13 12.40 3.53 11.16
CA LEU A 13 11.93 4.86 10.80
C LEU A 13 10.54 5.10 11.39
N THR A 14 10.38 6.11 12.24
CA THR A 14 9.09 6.41 12.88
C THR A 14 8.24 7.43 12.12
N SER A 15 8.86 8.21 11.23
CA SER A 15 8.20 9.26 10.46
C SER A 15 8.89 9.46 9.11
N VAL A 16 8.11 9.75 8.06
CA VAL A 16 8.67 10.07 6.74
C VAL A 16 8.77 11.58 6.57
N PRO A 17 9.98 12.16 6.45
CA PRO A 17 10.12 13.59 6.29
C PRO A 17 9.65 14.02 4.89
N VAL A 18 8.88 15.11 4.80
CA VAL A 18 8.40 15.65 3.52
C VAL A 18 9.54 15.93 2.53
N THR A 19 10.74 16.25 3.03
CA THR A 19 11.92 16.51 2.20
C THR A 19 12.36 15.31 1.34
N ILE A 20 11.87 14.10 1.61
CA ILE A 20 12.14 12.92 0.77
C ILE A 20 11.58 13.11 -0.66
N THR A 21 10.53 13.91 -0.83
CA THR A 21 9.93 14.18 -2.15
C THR A 21 10.85 15.01 -3.05
N ASN A 22 11.78 15.79 -2.47
CA ASN A 22 12.78 16.55 -3.23
C ASN A 22 13.78 15.66 -3.98
N LEU A 23 13.85 14.37 -3.63
CA LEU A 23 14.69 13.40 -4.31
C LEU A 23 14.05 12.84 -5.59
N ASP A 24 12.79 13.21 -5.84
CA ASP A 24 11.96 12.78 -6.98
C ASP A 24 12.06 11.25 -7.19
N PRO A 25 11.70 10.45 -6.16
CA PRO A 25 11.87 9.02 -6.22
C PRO A 25 10.91 8.40 -7.24
N TYR A 26 11.45 7.55 -8.10
CA TYR A 26 10.67 6.65 -8.96
C TYR A 26 10.21 5.40 -8.21
N TYR A 27 11.01 4.95 -7.24
CA TYR A 27 10.67 3.90 -6.27
C TYR A 27 10.95 4.40 -4.85
N LEU A 28 9.96 4.29 -3.96
CA LEU A 28 10.12 4.53 -2.54
C LEU A 28 9.62 3.32 -1.75
N ALA A 29 10.53 2.60 -1.09
CA ALA A 29 10.21 1.47 -0.22
C ALA A 29 10.51 1.81 1.25
N LEU A 30 9.48 1.71 2.07
CA LEU A 30 9.47 2.04 3.51
C LEU A 30 9.03 0.83 4.36
N THR A 31 9.03 -0.37 3.76
CA THR A 31 8.51 -1.60 4.34
C THR A 31 9.12 -1.91 5.71
N GLY A 32 8.32 -2.38 6.67
CA GLY A 32 8.84 -2.87 7.95
C GLY A 32 9.33 -1.79 8.92
N ASN A 33 8.90 -0.54 8.73
CA ASN A 33 9.20 0.56 9.64
C ASN A 33 8.00 0.90 10.54
N PRO A 34 8.22 1.35 11.78
CA PRO A 34 7.16 1.77 12.70
C PRO A 34 6.54 3.15 12.36
N ILE A 35 6.31 3.42 11.08
CA ILE A 35 5.71 4.64 10.56
C ILE A 35 4.22 4.62 10.87
N THR A 36 3.69 5.69 11.44
CA THR A 36 2.25 5.82 11.74
C THR A 36 1.48 6.68 10.75
N GLU A 37 2.17 7.53 9.99
CA GLU A 37 1.57 8.47 9.03
C GLU A 37 2.52 8.77 7.86
N LEU A 38 1.94 9.14 6.71
CA LEU A 38 2.68 9.63 5.55
C LEU A 38 2.36 11.11 5.31
N PRO A 39 3.32 11.93 4.87
CA PRO A 39 3.01 13.24 4.33
C PRO A 39 2.18 13.10 3.04
N PRO A 40 1.13 13.91 2.83
CA PRO A 40 0.30 13.86 1.62
C PRO A 40 1.12 14.09 0.33
N GLU A 41 2.20 14.86 0.40
CA GLU A 41 3.08 15.20 -0.71
C GLU A 41 3.76 13.97 -1.34
N ILE A 42 3.85 12.83 -0.64
CA ILE A 42 4.36 11.57 -1.23
C ILE A 42 3.53 11.15 -2.43
N PHE A 43 2.22 11.41 -2.40
CA PHE A 43 1.31 11.06 -3.50
C PHE A 43 1.36 12.07 -4.67
N GLU A 44 2.14 13.14 -4.52
CA GLU A 44 2.27 14.25 -5.46
C GLU A 44 3.66 14.30 -6.14
N VAL A 45 4.46 13.23 -6.04
CA VAL A 45 5.76 13.11 -6.72
C VAL A 45 5.58 12.80 -8.23
N PRO A 46 6.00 13.71 -9.16
CA PRO A 46 5.73 13.69 -10.61
C PRO A 46 5.83 12.33 -11.28
N ASP A 47 6.93 11.64 -11.05
CA ASP A 47 7.30 10.43 -11.78
C ASP A 47 7.28 9.17 -10.90
N MET A 48 6.81 9.24 -9.65
CA MET A 48 6.83 8.08 -8.75
C MET A 48 5.93 6.97 -9.28
N LEU A 49 6.49 5.78 -9.49
CA LEU A 49 5.77 4.62 -10.03
C LEU A 49 5.42 3.60 -8.95
N TYR A 50 6.27 3.47 -7.93
CA TYR A 50 6.15 2.45 -6.88
C TYR A 50 6.32 3.05 -5.48
N LEU A 51 5.35 2.76 -4.60
CA LEU A 51 5.39 3.08 -3.18
C LEU A 51 5.16 1.81 -2.35
N GLY A 52 6.18 1.36 -1.61
CA GLY A 52 6.08 0.26 -0.66
C GLY A 52 5.95 0.79 0.76
N ILE A 53 4.84 0.52 1.44
CA ILE A 53 4.59 0.91 2.84
C ILE A 53 4.07 -0.28 3.66
N GLY A 54 4.34 -1.50 3.20
CA GLY A 54 3.91 -2.72 3.88
C GLY A 54 4.56 -2.89 5.26
N SER A 55 3.92 -3.64 6.15
CA SER A 55 4.40 -3.90 7.50
C SER A 55 4.76 -2.61 8.28
N THR A 56 3.96 -1.56 8.07
CA THR A 56 4.04 -0.29 8.83
C THR A 56 2.84 -0.15 9.76
N LEU A 57 2.85 0.84 10.66
CA LEU A 57 1.77 1.13 11.61
C LEU A 57 0.79 2.18 11.06
N ILE A 58 0.77 2.39 9.74
CA ILE A 58 -0.12 3.34 9.10
C ILE A 58 -1.55 2.79 9.18
N ASN A 59 -2.44 3.57 9.78
CA ASN A 59 -3.87 3.22 9.91
C ASN A 59 -4.75 3.95 8.88
N GLU A 60 -4.26 5.04 8.29
CA GLU A 60 -4.96 5.73 7.20
C GLU A 60 -3.97 6.38 6.22
N LEU A 61 -4.36 6.46 4.95
CA LEU A 61 -3.64 7.28 3.98
C LEU A 61 -4.03 8.76 4.16
N PRO A 62 -3.19 9.71 3.70
CA PRO A 62 -3.43 11.15 3.88
C PRO A 62 -4.71 11.62 3.19
N ARG A 63 -5.52 12.44 3.87
CA ARG A 63 -6.82 12.96 3.35
C ARG A 63 -6.67 14.18 2.45
N ASN A 64 -5.58 14.93 2.60
CA ASN A 64 -5.34 16.20 1.89
C ASN A 64 -4.37 16.03 0.71
N VAL A 65 -4.54 14.99 -0.12
CA VAL A 65 -3.80 14.89 -1.38
C VAL A 65 -4.48 15.82 -2.39
N THR A 66 -3.80 16.88 -2.78
CA THR A 66 -4.35 17.94 -3.63
C THR A 66 -4.25 17.56 -5.11
N ASN A 67 -3.23 16.80 -5.48
CA ASN A 67 -3.00 16.36 -6.85
C ASN A 67 -2.41 14.94 -6.90
N LEU A 68 -3.28 13.92 -6.95
CA LEU A 68 -2.85 12.54 -7.21
C LEU A 68 -2.28 12.46 -8.62
N LEU A 69 -1.01 12.10 -8.74
CA LEU A 69 -0.38 12.00 -10.05
C LEU A 69 -0.67 10.66 -10.72
N PRO A 70 -0.95 10.69 -12.04
CA PRO A 70 -1.41 9.51 -12.77
C PRO A 70 -0.32 8.43 -12.95
N MET A 71 0.94 8.76 -12.64
CA MET A 71 2.06 7.84 -12.80
C MET A 71 2.21 6.89 -11.62
N LEU A 72 1.71 7.22 -10.42
CA LEU A 72 1.74 6.30 -9.29
C LEU A 72 0.87 5.09 -9.61
N SER A 73 1.52 3.95 -9.85
CA SER A 73 0.88 2.79 -10.45
C SER A 73 0.81 1.59 -9.52
N PHE A 74 1.71 1.54 -8.54
CA PHE A 74 1.79 0.43 -7.62
C PHE A 74 2.02 0.96 -6.21
N ILE A 75 1.06 0.70 -5.33
CA ILE A 75 1.21 0.92 -3.89
C ILE A 75 1.07 -0.43 -3.21
N TYR A 76 2.08 -0.80 -2.44
CA TYR A 76 2.15 -2.05 -1.69
C TYR A 76 1.89 -1.74 -0.23
N ILE A 77 0.78 -2.24 0.29
CA ILE A 77 0.31 -1.95 1.66
C ILE A 77 0.09 -3.22 2.49
N THR A 78 0.77 -4.30 2.13
CA THR A 78 0.70 -5.61 2.80
C THR A 78 0.94 -5.46 4.32
N ASP A 79 0.20 -6.16 5.17
CA ASP A 79 0.35 -6.08 6.64
C ASP A 79 0.29 -4.65 7.23
N THR A 80 -0.64 -3.81 6.76
CA THR A 80 -0.96 -2.49 7.33
C THR A 80 -2.42 -2.42 7.82
N ASN A 81 -2.76 -1.40 8.60
CA ASN A 81 -4.11 -1.18 9.15
C ASN A 81 -4.94 -0.17 8.31
N VAL A 82 -4.60 0.03 7.03
CA VAL A 82 -5.17 1.12 6.21
C VAL A 82 -6.58 0.79 5.70
N GLU A 83 -7.56 1.68 5.94
CA GLU A 83 -8.98 1.48 5.58
C GLU A 83 -9.56 2.43 4.48
N ARG A 84 -8.76 3.13 3.66
CA ARG A 84 -9.30 4.22 2.77
C ARG A 84 -9.32 4.01 1.24
N LYS A 85 -10.30 4.70 0.61
CA LYS A 85 -10.59 4.82 -0.84
C LYS A 85 -9.49 5.57 -1.60
N LEU A 86 -8.81 4.90 -2.52
CA LEU A 86 -8.04 5.53 -3.59
C LEU A 86 -8.83 5.36 -4.89
N ASP A 87 -9.09 6.46 -5.59
CA ASP A 87 -9.64 6.42 -6.95
C ASP A 87 -8.44 6.21 -7.89
N MET A 88 -8.05 4.95 -8.11
CA MET A 88 -6.82 4.61 -8.83
C MET A 88 -7.11 3.85 -10.13
N PRO A 89 -6.36 4.14 -11.22
CA PRO A 89 -6.52 3.47 -12.51
C PRO A 89 -5.89 2.07 -12.56
N ARG A 90 -5.31 1.57 -11.45
CA ARG A 90 -4.57 0.30 -11.36
C ARG A 90 -4.80 -0.35 -9.99
N PRO A 91 -4.71 -1.69 -9.88
CA PRO A 91 -5.11 -2.39 -8.67
C PRO A 91 -4.18 -2.07 -7.49
N LEU A 92 -4.78 -1.76 -6.35
CA LEU A 92 -4.17 -1.67 -5.02
C LEU A 92 -3.61 -3.05 -4.66
N LEU A 93 -2.30 -3.17 -4.52
CA LEU A 93 -1.67 -4.44 -4.16
C LEU A 93 -1.72 -4.60 -2.64
N MET A 94 -2.70 -5.36 -2.17
CA MET A 94 -3.05 -5.50 -0.75
C MET A 94 -2.86 -6.94 -0.22
N GLY A 95 -2.11 -7.79 -0.93
CA GLY A 95 -1.87 -9.18 -0.51
C GLY A 95 -1.40 -9.30 0.95
N GLY A 96 -1.95 -10.25 1.70
CA GLY A 96 -1.64 -10.43 3.13
C GLY A 96 -2.33 -9.44 4.08
N SER A 97 -2.98 -8.38 3.59
CA SER A 97 -3.77 -7.49 4.46
C SER A 97 -5.03 -8.17 5.02
N THR A 98 -5.51 -7.69 6.17
CA THR A 98 -6.79 -8.12 6.76
C THR A 98 -7.96 -7.93 5.78
N TYR A 99 -7.92 -6.86 4.98
CA TYR A 99 -8.93 -6.61 3.93
C TYR A 99 -8.97 -7.75 2.91
N CYS A 100 -7.82 -8.23 2.43
CA CYS A 100 -7.76 -9.34 1.48
C CYS A 100 -8.21 -10.68 2.06
N VAL A 101 -7.93 -10.93 3.34
CA VAL A 101 -8.43 -12.12 4.05
C VAL A 101 -9.96 -12.06 4.18
N GLU A 102 -10.51 -10.92 4.55
CA GLU A 102 -11.96 -10.76 4.65
C GLU A 102 -12.65 -10.81 3.28
N LEU A 103 -12.02 -10.25 2.23
CA LEU A 103 -12.52 -10.34 0.87
C LEU A 103 -12.55 -11.79 0.37
N GLU A 104 -11.55 -12.62 0.72
CA GLU A 104 -11.55 -14.05 0.43
C GLU A 104 -12.75 -14.74 1.08
N ASN A 105 -13.00 -14.49 2.37
CA ASN A 105 -14.15 -15.05 3.11
C ASN A 105 -15.50 -14.62 2.50
N LEU A 106 -15.60 -13.39 2.00
CA LEU A 106 -16.78 -12.89 1.29
C LEU A 106 -16.97 -13.60 -0.05
N THR A 107 -15.87 -13.87 -0.78
CA THR A 107 -15.94 -14.56 -2.08
C THR A 107 -16.17 -16.07 -1.95
N SER A 108 -15.69 -16.71 -0.88
CA SER A 108 -15.91 -18.12 -0.59
C SER A 108 -17.29 -18.40 0.03
N GLY A 109 -17.98 -17.35 0.49
CA GLY A 109 -19.29 -17.44 1.14
C GLY A 109 -19.22 -17.79 2.64
N GLU A 110 -18.03 -17.73 3.23
CA GLU A 110 -17.82 -17.91 4.68
C GLU A 110 -18.29 -16.69 5.48
N ALA A 111 -18.32 -15.51 4.86
CA ALA A 111 -18.85 -14.27 5.43
C ALA A 111 -19.82 -13.59 4.46
N THR A 112 -20.71 -12.74 5.00
CA THR A 112 -21.64 -11.91 4.21
C THR A 112 -21.39 -10.41 4.34
N SER A 113 -20.48 -10.00 5.22
CA SER A 113 -20.02 -8.62 5.39
C SER A 113 -18.58 -8.57 5.91
N PHE A 114 -17.89 -7.45 5.67
CA PHE A 114 -16.65 -7.12 6.37
C PHE A 114 -16.90 -7.01 7.88
N SER A 115 -15.87 -7.26 8.69
CA SER A 115 -15.98 -7.23 10.16
C SER A 115 -16.11 -5.81 10.72
N VAL A 116 -15.58 -4.83 9.98
CA VAL A 116 -15.61 -3.42 10.32
C VAL A 116 -16.95 -2.80 9.93
N LEU A 117 -17.54 -2.03 10.86
CA LEU A 117 -18.82 -1.37 10.62
C LEU A 117 -18.71 -0.27 9.55
N PRO A 118 -19.68 -0.14 8.64
CA PRO A 118 -19.70 0.94 7.67
C PRO A 118 -19.64 2.31 8.36
N SER A 119 -18.65 3.11 7.99
CA SER A 119 -18.46 4.49 8.42
C SER A 119 -18.59 5.42 7.22
N PRO A 120 -19.13 6.64 7.37
CA PRO A 120 -19.05 7.68 6.34
C PRO A 120 -17.61 7.99 5.89
N GLU A 121 -16.63 7.62 6.70
CA GLU A 121 -15.20 7.81 6.43
C GLU A 121 -14.60 6.71 5.55
N TYR A 122 -15.27 5.55 5.41
CA TYR A 122 -14.79 4.42 4.62
C TYR A 122 -15.25 4.49 3.17
N SER A 123 -14.51 3.77 2.32
CA SER A 123 -14.87 3.65 0.92
C SER A 123 -16.19 2.91 0.76
N THR A 124 -17.25 3.59 0.34
CA THR A 124 -18.52 2.93 -0.02
C THR A 124 -18.37 1.88 -1.13
N MET A 125 -17.34 2.00 -1.98
CA MET A 125 -17.01 1.03 -3.02
C MET A 125 -16.28 -0.19 -2.45
N LEU A 126 -15.09 -0.02 -1.86
CA LEU A 126 -14.35 -1.13 -1.24
C LEU A 126 -15.06 -1.81 -0.05
N MET A 127 -16.04 -1.16 0.59
CA MET A 127 -16.81 -1.73 1.70
C MET A 127 -18.17 -2.33 1.29
N ASP A 128 -18.49 -2.34 0.00
CA ASP A 128 -19.74 -2.94 -0.50
C ASP A 128 -19.49 -4.40 -0.91
N PRO A 129 -19.95 -5.40 -0.11
CA PRO A 129 -19.74 -6.81 -0.40
C PRO A 129 -20.72 -7.36 -1.46
N SER A 130 -21.56 -6.52 -2.08
CA SER A 130 -22.53 -6.96 -3.08
C SER A 130 -21.88 -7.65 -4.27
N GLU A 131 -22.58 -8.63 -4.84
CA GLU A 131 -22.13 -9.32 -6.04
C GLU A 131 -21.97 -8.35 -7.22
N GLU A 132 -22.82 -7.33 -7.28
CA GLU A 132 -22.78 -6.27 -8.29
C GLU A 132 -21.49 -5.43 -8.23
N ASN A 133 -20.92 -5.26 -7.04
CA ASN A 133 -19.71 -4.49 -6.81
C ASN A 133 -18.42 -5.33 -6.87
N ARG A 134 -18.53 -6.67 -6.89
CA ARG A 134 -17.38 -7.60 -6.85
C ARG A 134 -16.36 -7.36 -7.97
N GLN A 135 -16.80 -7.11 -9.20
CA GLN A 135 -15.87 -6.85 -10.32
C GLN A 135 -15.11 -5.53 -10.14
N VAL A 136 -15.75 -4.53 -9.53
CA VAL A 136 -15.12 -3.25 -9.22
C VAL A 136 -14.04 -3.47 -8.16
N ILE A 137 -14.32 -4.22 -7.10
CA ILE A 137 -13.33 -4.57 -6.07
C ILE A 137 -12.16 -5.35 -6.68
N LEU A 138 -12.41 -6.40 -7.46
CA LEU A 138 -11.35 -7.24 -8.06
C LEU A 138 -10.49 -6.48 -9.10
N HIS A 139 -11.03 -5.43 -9.72
CA HIS A 139 -10.26 -4.55 -10.57
C HIS A 139 -9.47 -3.48 -9.78
N THR A 140 -9.98 -3.11 -8.61
CA THR A 140 -9.39 -2.08 -7.75
C THR A 140 -8.37 -2.65 -6.76
N VAL A 141 -8.46 -3.92 -6.39
CA VAL A 141 -7.62 -4.55 -5.36
C VAL A 141 -7.07 -5.87 -5.89
N ASN A 142 -5.76 -6.05 -5.81
CA ASN A 142 -5.06 -7.30 -6.07
C ASN A 142 -4.53 -7.85 -4.73
N CYS A 143 -4.98 -9.06 -4.39
CA CYS A 143 -4.65 -9.75 -3.15
C CYS A 143 -3.54 -10.80 -3.28
N GLU A 144 -2.85 -10.87 -4.42
CA GLU A 144 -1.73 -11.80 -4.63
C GLU A 144 -0.54 -11.48 -3.72
N LEU A 145 -0.02 -12.51 -3.06
CA LEU A 145 1.16 -12.42 -2.17
C LEU A 145 2.49 -12.28 -2.92
N GLU A 146 2.50 -12.38 -4.26
CA GLU A 146 3.73 -12.47 -5.06
C GLU A 146 4.67 -11.25 -4.94
N TYR A 147 4.18 -10.14 -4.37
CA TYR A 147 4.99 -8.94 -4.16
C TYR A 147 5.24 -8.58 -2.69
N ALA A 148 4.96 -9.47 -1.75
CA ALA A 148 5.20 -9.26 -0.32
C ALA A 148 6.68 -9.38 0.10
N ALA A 149 7.61 -9.39 -0.86
CA ALA A 149 9.04 -9.34 -0.58
C ALA A 149 9.49 -7.87 -0.46
N THR A 150 10.48 -7.62 0.40
CA THR A 150 11.26 -6.38 0.39
C THR A 150 11.62 -6.00 -1.04
N PHE A 151 11.45 -4.73 -1.41
CA PHE A 151 11.86 -4.30 -2.74
C PHE A 151 13.37 -4.44 -2.93
N TYR A 152 14.11 -4.28 -1.83
CA TYR A 152 15.51 -4.65 -1.78
C TYR A 152 15.64 -6.15 -1.51
N PRO A 153 16.40 -6.94 -2.30
CA PRO A 153 16.47 -8.38 -2.13
C PRO A 153 17.35 -8.76 -0.94
N ILE A 154 16.92 -8.46 0.28
CA ILE A 154 17.70 -8.62 1.51
C ILE A 154 18.15 -10.07 1.71
N ALA A 155 17.30 -11.05 1.38
CA ALA A 155 17.67 -12.46 1.44
C ALA A 155 18.81 -12.83 0.46
N LEU A 156 18.89 -12.16 -0.69
CA LEU A 156 19.98 -12.33 -1.64
C LEU A 156 21.24 -11.61 -1.15
N GLU A 157 21.11 -10.44 -0.54
CA GLU A 157 22.23 -9.70 0.05
C GLU A 157 22.81 -10.44 1.26
N ASP A 158 22.00 -10.89 2.22
CA ASP A 158 22.41 -11.65 3.40
C ASP A 158 23.16 -12.94 2.99
N ALA A 159 22.64 -13.64 1.97
CA ALA A 159 23.28 -14.82 1.40
C ALA A 159 24.64 -14.50 0.74
N ASN A 160 24.80 -13.32 0.14
CA ASN A 160 26.03 -12.89 -0.52
C ASN A 160 27.04 -12.22 0.44
N SER A 161 26.55 -11.61 1.52
CA SER A 161 27.33 -10.86 2.50
C SER A 161 27.75 -11.71 3.71
N ALA A 162 27.24 -12.96 3.81
CA ALA A 162 27.53 -13.91 4.89
C ALA A 162 27.27 -13.34 6.29
N VAL A 163 26.29 -12.45 6.41
CA VAL A 163 25.80 -11.91 7.67
C VAL A 163 24.57 -12.75 8.05
N VAL A 164 24.80 -13.77 8.89
CA VAL A 164 23.75 -14.54 9.57
C VAL A 164 23.98 -14.41 11.07
#